data_AF-F4PJ38-F1
#
_entry.id   AF-F4PJ38-F1
#
_cell.length_a   1.000
_cell.length_b   1.000
_cell.length_c   1.000
_cell.angle_alpha   90.00
_cell.angle_beta   90.00
_cell.angle_gamma   90.00
#
_symmetry.space_group_name_H-M   'P 1'
#
loop_
_entity.id
_entity.type
_entity.pdbx_description
1 polymer ?
#
loop_
_entity_poly.entity_id
_entity_poly.type
_entity_poly.pdbx_seq_one_letter_code
_entity_poly.pdbx_strand_id
1 'polypeptide(L)' 'MVFRNLIGNLTPKMGNKNYYKGRGVRNVGTISSTARFKVEQSKVQIINAPDLTDCDVEEVKEIQDTKRQQRQKKLEQL' A
#
# COMPACT_ATOMS: atom_id res chain seq x y z
N MET A 1 31.14 17.14 -9.76
CA MET A 1 29.80 16.76 -9.24
C MET A 1 29.23 15.52 -9.96
N VAL A 2 30.08 14.54 -10.34
CA VAL A 2 29.70 13.46 -11.27
C VAL A 2 29.29 12.16 -10.56
N PHE A 3 29.79 11.90 -9.35
CA PHE A 3 29.56 10.65 -8.62
C PHE A 3 28.16 10.51 -7.95
N ARG A 4 27.41 11.61 -7.78
CA ARG A 4 26.04 11.54 -7.20
C ARG A 4 25.05 10.81 -8.10
N ASN A 5 25.27 10.79 -9.41
CA ASN A 5 24.34 10.19 -10.36
C ASN A 5 24.48 8.66 -10.48
N LEU A 6 25.60 8.08 -10.03
CA LEU A 6 25.86 6.64 -10.16
C LEU A 6 25.31 5.82 -8.98
N ILE A 7 25.28 6.39 -7.77
CA ILE A 7 24.99 5.67 -6.51
C ILE A 7 23.55 5.93 -6.00
N GLY A 8 22.81 6.83 -6.66
CA GLY A 8 21.45 7.18 -6.26
C GLY A 8 21.39 7.89 -4.89
N ASN A 9 20.17 8.21 -4.45
CA ASN A 9 19.95 8.85 -3.16
C ASN A 9 20.14 7.87 -2.00
N LEU A 10 20.80 8.32 -0.92
CA LEU A 10 20.99 7.50 0.29
C LEU A 10 19.64 7.01 0.84
N THR A 11 19.55 5.72 1.13
CA THR A 11 18.38 5.08 1.74
C THR A 11 18.69 4.70 3.19
N PRO A 12 17.66 4.53 4.06
CA PRO A 12 17.86 4.07 5.44
C PRO A 12 18.66 2.77 5.58
N LYS A 13 18.74 1.95 4.51
CA LYS A 13 19.45 0.66 4.50
C LYS A 13 20.94 0.79 4.19
N MET A 14 21.37 1.96 3.72
CA MET A 14 22.78 2.25 3.38
C MET A 14 23.48 3.07 4.47
N GLY A 15 22.72 3.73 5.35
CA GLY A 15 23.26 4.54 6.45
C GLY A 15 23.62 3.73 7.69
N ASN A 16 24.21 4.40 8.69
CA ASN A 16 24.53 3.80 9.98
C ASN A 16 23.29 3.74 10.92
N LYS A 17 23.48 3.22 12.14
CA LYS A 17 22.40 3.09 13.16
C LYS A 17 21.70 4.41 13.52
N ASN A 18 22.35 5.55 13.31
CA ASN A 18 21.82 6.88 13.65
C ASN A 18 21.17 7.59 12.45
N TYR A 19 21.24 7.00 11.26
CA TYR A 19 20.69 7.58 10.06
C TYR A 19 19.20 7.26 9.94
N TYR A 20 18.36 8.29 10.10
CA TYR A 20 16.93 8.21 9.86
C TYR A 20 16.55 8.99 8.61
N LYS A 21 15.84 8.34 7.69
CA LYS A 21 15.17 8.99 6.56
C LYS A 21 13.74 8.48 6.47
N GLY A 22 12.78 9.39 6.63
CA GLY A 22 11.36 9.09 6.52
C GLY A 22 10.94 8.71 5.10
N ARG A 23 9.76 8.09 4.96
CA ARG A 23 9.16 7.71 3.67
C ARG A 23 8.12 8.72 3.15
N GLY A 24 8.11 9.93 3.70
CA GLY A 24 7.07 10.93 3.37
C GLY A 24 5.69 10.62 3.96
N VAL A 25 5.60 9.71 4.93
CA VAL A 25 4.35 9.41 5.64
C VAL A 25 3.96 10.62 6.50
N ARG A 26 2.66 10.95 6.54
CA ARG A 26 2.11 12.03 7.38
C ARG A 26 2.44 11.79 8.85
N ASN A 27 2.72 12.89 9.56
CA ASN A 27 2.91 12.84 11.00
C ASN A 27 1.56 12.72 11.72
N VAL A 28 1.35 11.60 12.42
CA VAL A 28 0.11 11.26 13.15
C VAL A 28 0.12 11.69 14.61
N GLY A 29 1.18 12.36 15.08
CA GLY A 29 1.31 12.68 16.50
C GLY A 29 2.52 13.53 16.84
N THR A 30 3.02 13.38 18.06
CA THR A 30 4.12 14.17 18.62
C THR A 30 5.10 13.30 19.40
N ILE A 31 6.37 13.72 19.40
CA ILE A 31 7.45 13.09 20.19
C ILE A 31 7.54 13.84 21.51
N SER A 32 7.54 13.12 22.64
CA SER A 32 7.73 13.69 23.96
C SER A 32 9.20 14.02 24.24
N SER A 33 9.45 14.87 25.23
CA SER A 33 10.80 15.13 25.75
C SER A 33 11.52 13.88 26.24
N THR A 34 10.77 12.84 26.61
CA THR A 34 11.26 11.51 27.04
C THR A 34 11.41 10.52 25.88
N ALA A 35 11.45 11.01 24.64
CA ALA A 35 11.60 10.21 23.42
C ALA A 35 10.50 9.14 23.21
N ARG A 36 9.32 9.33 23.80
CA ARG A 36 8.13 8.51 23.54
C ARG A 36 7.30 9.14 22.43
N PHE A 37 6.54 8.34 21.70
CA PHE A 37 5.62 8.85 20.69
C PHE A 37 4.18 8.81 21.20
N LYS A 38 3.47 9.94 21.09
CA LYS A 38 2.04 10.04 21.41
C LYS A 38 1.26 10.21 20.12
N VAL A 39 0.35 9.26 19.86
CA VAL A 39 -0.57 9.31 18.71
C VAL A 39 -1.70 10.28 19.01
N GLU A 40 -2.01 11.17 18.08
CA GLU A 40 -3.15 12.08 18.15
C GLU A 40 -4.26 11.55 17.24
N GLN A 41 -5.34 11.04 17.84
CA GLN A 41 -6.43 10.41 17.07
C GLN A 41 -7.06 11.35 16.03
N SER A 42 -7.06 12.66 16.28
CA SER A 42 -7.56 13.67 15.33
C SER A 42 -6.75 13.77 14.03
N LYS A 43 -5.49 13.34 14.03
CA LYS A 43 -4.59 13.35 12.86
C LYS A 43 -4.56 12.00 12.13
N VAL A 44 -5.15 10.96 12.72
CA VAL A 44 -5.21 9.63 12.12
C VAL A 44 -6.22 9.67 10.98
N GLN A 45 -5.80 9.25 9.79
CA GLN A 45 -6.70 9.12 8.66
C GLN A 45 -7.63 7.94 8.88
N ILE A 46 -8.92 8.21 8.96
CA ILE A 46 -9.97 7.20 8.98
C ILE A 46 -10.56 7.11 7.58
N ILE A 47 -10.55 5.91 7.01
CA ILE A 47 -11.18 5.63 5.73
C ILE A 47 -12.48 4.91 6.05
N ASN A 48 -13.60 5.61 5.89
CA ASN A 48 -14.92 5.01 6.03
C ASN A 48 -15.24 4.26 4.74
N ALA A 49 -15.14 2.93 4.78
CA ALA A 49 -15.62 2.10 3.70
C ALA A 49 -17.16 2.08 3.72
N PRO A 50 -17.83 2.14 2.55
CA PRO A 50 -19.27 1.93 2.48
C PRO A 50 -19.59 0.48 2.85
N ASP A 51 -20.80 0.26 3.36
CA ASP A 51 -21.34 -1.09 3.50
C ASP A 51 -21.62 -1.66 2.09
N LEU A 52 -21.09 -2.84 1.82
CA LEU A 52 -21.16 -3.51 0.51
C LEU A 52 -22.13 -4.70 0.51
N THR A 53 -22.91 -4.88 1.58
CA THR A 53 -23.74 -6.08 1.78
C THR A 53 -24.79 -6.27 0.67
N ASP A 54 -25.31 -5.19 0.07
CA ASP A 54 -26.31 -5.23 -1.01
C ASP A 54 -25.73 -4.86 -2.39
N CYS A 55 -24.41 -4.91 -2.57
CA CYS A 55 -23.78 -4.57 -3.84
C CYS A 55 -23.66 -5.79 -4.76
N ASP A 56 -24.41 -5.79 -5.87
CA ASP A 56 -24.15 -6.67 -7.00
C ASP A 56 -22.89 -6.23 -7.74
N VAL A 57 -21.75 -6.83 -7.42
CA VAL A 57 -20.50 -6.60 -8.15
C VAL A 57 -20.56 -7.38 -9.47
N GLU A 58 -21.26 -6.83 -10.46
CA GLU A 58 -21.48 -7.45 -11.77
C GLU A 58 -20.16 -7.80 -12.48
N GLU A 59 -19.13 -6.96 -12.32
CA GLU A 59 -17.83 -7.16 -12.98
C GLU A 59 -17.11 -8.45 -12.54
N VAL A 60 -17.28 -8.89 -11.29
CA VAL A 60 -16.63 -10.13 -10.81
C VAL A 60 -17.36 -11.37 -11.31
N LYS A 61 -18.69 -11.30 -11.44
CA LYS A 61 -19.52 -12.40 -11.97
C LYS A 61 -19.20 -12.64 -13.45
N GLU A 62 -19.13 -11.58 -14.25
CA GLU A 62 -18.81 -11.67 -15.69
C GLU A 62 -17.41 -12.24 -15.98
N ILE A 63 -16.40 -11.85 -15.19
CA ILE A 63 -15.02 -12.36 -15.31
C ILE A 63 -14.94 -13.84 -14.93
N GLN A 64 -15.73 -14.30 -13.95
CA GLN A 64 -15.77 -15.71 -13.59
C GLN A 64 -16.48 -16.56 -14.66
N ASP A 65 -17.57 -16.05 -15.22
CA ASP A 65 -18.34 -16.75 -16.24
C ASP A 65 -17.58 -16.90 -17.56
N THR A 66 -16.88 -15.86 -17.99
CA THR A 66 -16.02 -15.90 -19.19
C THR A 66 -14.86 -16.90 -19.05
N LYS A 67 -14.20 -16.95 -17.89
CA LYS A 67 -13.15 -17.96 -17.62
C LYS A 67 -13.70 -19.38 -17.62
N ARG A 68 -14.92 -19.58 -17.10
CA ARG A 68 -15.60 -20.88 -17.09
C ARG A 68 -15.93 -21.35 -18.51
N GLN A 69 -16.45 -20.46 -19.36
CA GLN A 69 -16.73 -20.74 -20.77
C GLN A 69 -15.45 -21.05 -21.58
N GLN A 70 -14.37 -20.31 -21.37
CA GLN A 70 -13.08 -20.60 -22.02
C GLN A 70 -12.51 -21.97 -21.64
N ARG A 71 -12.70 -22.38 -20.37
CA ARG A 71 -12.23 -23.69 -19.88
C ARG A 71 -13.04 -24.85 -20.48
N GLN A 72 -14.35 -24.69 -20.64
CA GLN A 72 -15.23 -25.68 -21.29
C GLN A 72 -14.88 -25.83 -22.78
N LYS A 73 -14.74 -24.72 -23.52
CA LYS A 73 -14.33 -24.74 -24.94
C LYS A 73 -12.97 -25.41 -25.16
N LYS A 74 -12.03 -25.27 -24.22
CA LYS A 74 -10.72 -25.92 -24.29
C LYS A 74 -10.77 -27.43 -24.06
N LEU A 75 -11.71 -27.90 -23.23
CA LEU A 75 -11.93 -29.32 -22.97
C LEU A 75 -12.61 -30.03 -24.15
N GLU A 76 -13.50 -29.34 -24.85
CA GLU A 76 -14.19 -29.84 -26.05
C GLU A 76 -13.28 -29.93 -27.30
N GLN A 77 -12.12 -29.28 -27.27
CA GLN A 77 -11.13 -29.27 -28.36
C GLN A 77 -10.01 -30.33 -28.20
N LEU A 78 -10.07 -31.15 -27.14
CA LEU A 78 -9.19 -32.31 -26.91
C LEU A 78 -9.91 -33.60 -27.31
#